data_AF-A0A174CQQ0-F1
#
_entry.id   AF-A0A174CQQ0-F1
#
_cell.length_a   1.000
_cell.length_b   1.000
_cell.length_c   1.000
_cell.angle_alpha   90.00
_cell.angle_beta   90.00
_cell.angle_gamma   90.00
#
_symmetry.space_group_name_H-M   'P 1'
#
loop_
_entity.id
_entity.type
_entity.pdbx_description
1 polymer ?
#
loop_
_entity_poly.entity_id
_entity_poly.type
_entity_poly.pdbx_seq_one_letter_code
_entity_poly.pdbx_strand_id
1 'polypeptide(L)'
;MAIPFKRMGRKDPRKVDGVVKYHPQLVTQGQSVDLDKLAYTMKEKSSLSLGDIQSVLTNLVEAMRTALFDGKSVNIHDFGVFSLSATTRGVDTKDECTMKNIKTVNINFRPSSSVRPNLTSTRAGEKIEFLDLDAPKKKKTDGEDPGDEGGGDSGGGSGEAPDPAA
;
A
#
# COMPACT_ATOMS: atom_id res chain seq x y z
N MET A 1 2.35 6.76 -4.65
CA MET A 1 1.11 5.95 -4.72
C MET A 1 0.20 6.41 -3.60
N ALA A 2 -1.07 6.70 -3.88
CA ALA A 2 -2.03 7.15 -2.89
C ALA A 2 -2.92 5.99 -2.43
N ILE A 3 -3.28 5.97 -1.15
CA ILE A 3 -4.21 4.99 -0.58
C ILE A 3 -5.64 5.47 -0.87
N PRO A 4 -6.44 4.72 -1.65
CA PRO A 4 -7.78 5.15 -1.98
C PRO A 4 -8.74 4.92 -0.81
N PHE A 5 -9.69 5.83 -0.63
CA PHE A 5 -10.75 5.70 0.38
C PHE A 5 -12.10 6.14 -0.17
N LYS A 6 -13.18 5.65 0.45
CA LYS A 6 -14.57 6.09 0.22
C LYS A 6 -15.24 6.47 1.53
N ARG A 7 -16.27 7.30 1.49
CA ARG A 7 -17.10 7.68 2.65
C ARG A 7 -18.18 6.63 2.85
N MET A 8 -18.13 5.94 3.99
CA MET A 8 -19.12 4.91 4.34
C MET A 8 -19.91 5.32 5.56
N GLY A 9 -21.23 5.40 5.41
CA GLY A 9 -22.17 5.62 6.51
C GLY A 9 -22.25 4.39 7.40
N ARG A 10 -22.11 4.58 8.72
CA ARG A 10 -22.26 3.51 9.73
C ARG A 10 -23.17 4.01 10.85
N LYS A 11 -24.07 3.14 11.31
CA LYS A 11 -24.82 3.34 12.55
C LYS A 11 -24.03 2.74 13.71
N ASP A 12 -24.16 3.33 14.89
CA ASP A 12 -23.59 2.75 16.11
C ASP A 12 -24.33 1.45 16.44
N PRO A 13 -23.67 0.28 16.41
CA PRO A 13 -24.35 -1.00 16.68
C PRO A 13 -24.93 -1.10 18.10
N ARG A 14 -24.49 -0.24 19.02
CA ARG A 14 -24.97 -0.22 20.42
C ARG A 14 -26.24 0.62 20.60
N LYS A 15 -26.64 1.41 19.60
CA LYS A 15 -27.82 2.30 19.67
C LYS A 15 -28.75 2.03 18.50
N VAL A 16 -29.93 1.48 18.80
CA VAL A 16 -30.93 1.09 17.79
C VAL A 16 -31.41 2.29 16.94
N ASP A 17 -31.56 3.46 17.57
CA ASP A 17 -31.93 4.73 16.91
C ASP A 17 -30.72 5.62 16.57
N GLY A 18 -29.54 5.03 16.38
CA GLY A 18 -28.33 5.78 16.07
C GLY A 18 -28.40 6.50 14.72
N VAL A 19 -28.12 7.81 14.73
CA VAL A 19 -27.92 8.62 13.52
C VAL A 19 -26.71 8.08 12.74
N VAL A 20 -26.85 8.00 11.40
CA VAL A 20 -25.77 7.56 10.50
C VAL A 20 -24.62 8.57 10.54
N LYS A 21 -23.41 8.08 10.82
CA LYS A 21 -22.17 8.86 10.73
C LYS A 21 -21.31 8.34 9.58
N TYR A 22 -20.75 9.25 8.78
CA TYR A 22 -19.87 8.89 7.67
C TYR A 22 -18.42 8.85 8.11
N HIS A 23 -17.71 7.80 7.71
CA HIS A 23 -16.29 7.61 8.00
C HIS A 23 -15.52 7.28 6.73
N PRO A 24 -14.27 7.77 6.57
CA PRO A 24 -13.41 7.32 5.49
C PRO A 24 -13.05 5.85 5.71
N GLN A 25 -13.26 5.03 4.69
CA GLN A 25 -12.91 3.63 4.65
C GLN A 25 -11.89 3.42 3.53
N LEU A 26 -10.70 2.97 3.91
CA LEU A 26 -9.67 2.58 2.94
C LEU A 26 -10.19 1.44 2.07
N VAL A 27 -9.86 1.50 0.79
CA VAL A 27 -10.25 0.50 -0.21
C VAL A 27 -8.98 -0.14 -0.75
N THR A 28 -8.95 -1.47 -0.80
CA THR A 28 -7.92 -2.18 -1.55
C THR A 28 -8.34 -2.18 -3.02
N GLN A 29 -7.59 -1.47 -3.87
CA GLN A 29 -7.83 -1.41 -5.31
C GLN A 29 -6.75 -2.17 -6.08
N GLY A 30 -7.11 -2.69 -7.24
CA GLY A 30 -6.20 -3.43 -8.13
C GLY A 30 -6.20 -4.94 -7.88
N GLN A 31 -5.41 -5.64 -8.68
CA GLN A 31 -5.18 -7.08 -8.49
C GLN A 31 -4.33 -7.29 -7.24
N SER A 32 -4.61 -8.36 -6.49
CA SER A 32 -3.72 -8.81 -5.42
C SER A 32 -2.31 -9.02 -5.97
N VAL A 33 -1.33 -8.64 -5.17
CA VAL A 33 0.08 -8.94 -5.44
C VAL A 33 0.34 -10.33 -4.89
N ASP A 34 0.67 -11.26 -5.77
CA ASP A 34 1.10 -12.61 -5.44
C ASP A 34 2.63 -12.70 -5.36
N LEU A 35 3.13 -13.89 -5.03
CA LEU A 35 4.55 -14.14 -4.92
C LEU A 35 5.28 -13.91 -6.26
N ASP A 36 4.64 -14.20 -7.40
CA ASP A 36 5.25 -14.02 -8.72
C ASP A 36 5.46 -12.55 -9.07
N LYS A 37 4.45 -11.70 -8.85
CA LYS A 37 4.58 -10.25 -9.05
C LYS A 37 5.60 -9.62 -8.10
N LEU A 38 5.67 -10.10 -6.85
CA LEU A 38 6.66 -9.65 -5.88
C LEU A 38 8.07 -10.06 -6.30
N ALA A 39 8.25 -11.33 -6.69
CA ALA A 39 9.53 -11.86 -7.15
C ALA A 39 10.02 -11.13 -8.42
N TYR A 40 9.12 -10.80 -9.35
CA TYR A 40 9.46 -9.99 -10.51
C TYR A 40 9.97 -8.59 -10.10
N THR A 41 9.31 -7.94 -9.14
CA THR A 41 9.76 -6.63 -8.62
C THR A 41 11.14 -6.72 -7.93
N MET A 42 11.43 -7.83 -7.25
CA MET A 42 12.73 -8.08 -6.62
C MET A 42 13.83 -8.37 -7.65
N LYS A 43 13.49 -9.07 -8.73
CA LYS A 43 14.41 -9.35 -9.85
C LYS A 43 14.93 -8.06 -10.46
N GLU A 44 14.06 -7.09 -10.73
CA GLU A 44 14.46 -5.79 -11.29
C GLU A 44 15.43 -4.99 -10.39
N LYS A 45 15.57 -5.39 -9.12
CA LYS A 45 16.44 -4.75 -8.13
C LYS A 45 17.62 -5.62 -7.69
N SER A 46 17.83 -6.77 -8.33
CA SER A 46 18.87 -7.72 -7.95
C SER A 46 19.48 -8.40 -9.17
N SER A 47 20.59 -9.12 -8.97
CA SER A 47 21.22 -9.96 -10.01
C SER A 47 20.68 -11.39 -10.01
N LEU A 48 19.68 -11.70 -9.18
CA LEU A 48 19.13 -13.04 -9.04
C LEU A 48 18.16 -13.34 -10.19
N SER A 49 18.10 -14.61 -10.62
CA SER A 49 17.06 -15.03 -11.54
C SER A 49 15.69 -15.04 -10.85
N LEU A 50 14.62 -15.01 -11.63
CA LEU A 50 13.27 -15.11 -11.08
C LEU A 50 13.08 -16.40 -10.27
N GLY A 51 13.63 -17.51 -10.78
CA GLY A 51 13.56 -18.82 -10.11
C GLY A 51 14.31 -18.85 -8.78
N ASP A 52 15.48 -18.19 -8.70
CA ASP A 52 16.24 -18.10 -7.44
C ASP A 52 15.45 -17.33 -6.37
N ILE A 53 14.82 -16.22 -6.74
CA ILE A 53 14.02 -15.41 -5.82
C ILE A 53 12.79 -16.19 -5.34
N GLN A 54 12.08 -16.85 -6.24
CA GLN A 54 10.94 -17.70 -5.88
C GLN A 54 11.35 -18.81 -4.91
N SER A 55 12.50 -19.45 -5.15
CA SER A 55 13.07 -20.46 -4.26
C SER A 55 13.36 -19.89 -2.87
N VAL A 56 14.05 -18.74 -2.80
CA VAL A 56 14.36 -18.08 -1.51
C VAL A 56 13.10 -17.68 -0.74
N LEU A 57 12.09 -17.11 -1.40
CA LEU A 57 10.83 -16.73 -0.76
C LEU A 57 10.06 -17.95 -0.24
N THR A 58 10.07 -19.05 -1.00
CA THR A 58 9.45 -20.32 -0.58
C THR A 58 10.16 -20.88 0.64
N ASN A 59 11.48 -20.97 0.60
CA ASN A 59 12.30 -21.46 1.71
C ASN A 59 12.18 -20.57 2.96
N LEU A 60 12.02 -19.25 2.78
CA LEU A 60 11.77 -18.33 3.90
C LEU A 60 10.46 -18.69 4.61
N VAL A 61 9.37 -18.91 3.88
CA VAL A 61 8.08 -19.30 4.46
C VAL A 61 8.19 -20.61 5.22
N GLU A 62 8.89 -21.60 4.67
CA GLU A 62 9.13 -22.88 5.35
C GLU A 62 9.94 -22.72 6.64
N ALA A 63 11.05 -21.98 6.59
CA ALA A 63 11.89 -21.71 7.75
C ALA A 63 11.11 -20.95 8.86
N MET A 64 10.29 -19.97 8.47
CA MET A 64 9.43 -19.24 9.40
C MET A 64 8.41 -20.17 10.07
N ARG A 65 7.77 -21.06 9.31
CA ARG A 65 6.79 -22.02 9.83
C ARG A 65 7.43 -22.98 10.84
N THR A 66 8.59 -23.52 10.51
CA THR A 66 9.34 -24.42 11.41
C THR A 66 9.68 -23.71 12.72
N ALA A 67 10.24 -22.51 12.66
CA ALA A 67 10.58 -21.74 13.85
C ALA A 67 9.35 -21.41 14.72
N LEU A 68 8.21 -21.05 14.10
CA LEU A 68 6.97 -20.79 14.82
C LEU A 68 6.45 -22.05 15.52
N PHE A 69 6.49 -23.20 14.84
CA PHE A 69 5.98 -24.47 15.40
C PHE A 69 6.91 -25.06 16.46
N ASP A 70 8.19 -24.68 16.46
CA ASP A 70 9.13 -24.88 17.56
C ASP A 70 8.83 -23.98 18.78
N GLY A 71 7.78 -23.14 18.73
CA GLY A 71 7.41 -22.23 19.81
C GLY A 71 8.24 -20.94 19.86
N LYS A 72 9.04 -20.65 18.82
CA LYS A 72 9.87 -19.44 18.74
C LYS A 72 9.12 -18.32 18.03
N SER A 73 9.41 -17.08 18.40
CA SER A 73 9.01 -15.93 17.59
C SER A 73 10.01 -15.70 16.45
N VAL A 74 9.52 -15.30 15.28
CA VAL A 74 10.36 -14.93 14.15
C VAL A 74 10.34 -13.41 13.99
N ASN A 75 11.52 -12.79 14.07
CA ASN A 75 11.67 -11.35 13.86
C ASN A 75 12.32 -11.10 12.49
N ILE A 76 11.60 -10.41 11.61
CA ILE A 76 12.17 -9.86 10.39
C ILE A 76 12.51 -8.40 10.69
N HIS A 77 13.81 -8.09 10.69
CA HIS A 77 14.32 -6.76 10.99
C HIS A 77 13.63 -5.70 10.12
N ASP A 78 13.30 -4.56 10.74
CA ASP A 78 12.57 -3.46 10.13
C ASP A 78 11.21 -3.80 9.49
N PHE A 79 10.67 -5.00 9.72
CA PHE A 79 9.35 -5.38 9.23
C PHE A 79 8.42 -5.73 10.39
N GLY A 80 8.79 -6.70 11.22
CA GLY A 80 8.02 -7.04 12.41
C GLY A 80 8.23 -8.44 12.92
N VAL A 81 7.45 -8.77 13.95
CA VAL A 81 7.56 -10.02 14.70
C VAL A 81 6.34 -10.89 14.47
N PHE A 82 6.60 -12.14 14.10
CA PHE A 82 5.62 -13.22 14.01
C PHE A 82 5.71 -14.07 15.28
N SER A 83 4.56 -14.38 15.89
CA SER A 83 4.50 -15.22 17.09
C SER A 83 3.18 -15.98 17.17
N LEU A 84 3.19 -17.17 17.77
CA LEU A 84 1.97 -17.91 18.04
C LEU A 84 1.21 -17.35 19.25
N SER A 85 -0.11 -17.41 19.19
CA SER A 85 -1.01 -17.25 20.34
C SER A 85 -2.10 -18.30 20.29
N ALA A 86 -2.75 -18.54 21.42
CA ALA A 86 -3.83 -19.50 21.52
C ALA A 86 -5.11 -18.84 22.06
N THR A 87 -6.25 -19.17 21.46
CA THR A 87 -7.54 -18.97 22.10
C THR A 87 -7.82 -20.19 22.96
N THR A 88 -8.01 -19.99 24.26
CA THR A 88 -8.19 -21.09 25.21
C THR A 88 -9.54 -21.02 25.92
N ARG A 89 -9.94 -22.12 26.54
CA ARG A 89 -11.04 -22.19 27.50
C ARG A 89 -10.45 -22.19 28.90
N GLY A 90 -10.93 -21.31 29.76
CA GLY A 90 -10.61 -21.33 31.20
C GLY A 90 -11.20 -22.56 31.90
N VAL A 91 -10.50 -23.05 32.92
CA VAL A 91 -10.92 -24.14 33.82
C VAL A 91 -10.60 -23.74 35.26
N ASP A 92 -11.28 -24.39 36.20
CA ASP A 92 -11.24 -23.99 37.60
C ASP A 92 -9.99 -24.50 38.33
N THR A 93 -9.43 -25.63 37.90
CA THR A 93 -8.24 -26.23 38.50
C THR A 93 -7.08 -26.32 37.53
N LYS A 94 -5.86 -26.32 38.06
CA LYS A 94 -4.63 -26.44 37.27
C LYS A 94 -4.52 -27.82 36.60
N ASP A 95 -4.99 -28.87 37.28
CA ASP A 95 -4.91 -30.25 36.76
C ASP A 95 -5.83 -30.47 35.55
N GLU A 96 -6.94 -29.73 35.48
CA GLU A 96 -7.83 -29.71 34.30
C GLU A 96 -7.29 -28.88 33.14
N CYS A 97 -6.27 -28.03 33.38
CA CYS A 97 -5.70 -27.14 32.38
C CYS A 97 -4.73 -27.91 31.48
N THR A 98 -5.26 -28.48 30.41
CA THR A 98 -4.52 -29.32 29.46
C THR A 98 -4.54 -28.73 28.04
N MET A 99 -3.83 -29.37 27.11
CA MET A 99 -3.88 -29.02 25.68
C MET A 99 -5.30 -29.07 25.09
N LYS A 100 -6.22 -29.84 25.68
CA LYS A 100 -7.63 -29.90 25.24
C LYS A 100 -8.38 -28.58 25.44
N ASN A 101 -7.85 -27.70 26.29
CA ASN A 101 -8.40 -26.38 26.54
C ASN A 101 -8.00 -25.37 25.46
N ILE A 102 -7.05 -25.70 24.58
CA ILE A 102 -6.68 -24.88 23.43
C ILE A 102 -7.74 -25.08 22.33
N LYS A 103 -8.43 -23.99 21.95
CA LYS A 103 -9.44 -24.02 20.89
C LYS A 103 -8.84 -23.80 19.51
N THR A 104 -7.98 -22.77 19.40
CA THR A 104 -7.32 -22.39 18.16
C THR A 104 -5.94 -21.83 18.45
N VAL A 105 -5.02 -22.01 17.50
CA VAL A 105 -3.70 -21.37 17.51
C VAL A 105 -3.64 -20.41 16.33
N ASN A 106 -3.23 -19.17 16.58
CA ASN A 106 -3.15 -18.11 15.59
C ASN A 106 -1.70 -17.64 15.43
N ILE A 107 -1.29 -17.35 14.20
CA ILE A 107 -0.05 -16.61 13.94
C ILE A 107 -0.39 -15.11 14.00
N ASN A 108 0.27 -14.39 14.90
CA ASN A 108 0.12 -12.95 15.06
C ASN A 108 1.30 -12.24 14.41
N PHE A 109 1.02 -11.19 13.65
CA PHE A 109 2.02 -10.25 13.17
C PHE A 109 1.98 -8.96 13.99
N ARG A 110 3.13 -8.55 14.52
CA ARG A 110 3.32 -7.27 15.21
C ARG A 110 4.26 -6.39 14.37
N PRO A 111 3.76 -5.30 13.75
CA PRO A 111 4.58 -4.45 12.89
C PRO A 111 5.63 -3.68 13.68
N SER A 112 6.85 -3.64 13.14
CA SER A 112 7.94 -2.77 13.61
C SER A 112 7.56 -1.29 13.43
N SER A 113 8.17 -0.40 14.20
CA SER A 113 7.94 1.06 14.08
C SER A 113 8.28 1.60 12.69
N SER A 114 9.29 1.01 12.03
CA SER A 114 9.75 1.36 10.68
C SER A 114 8.67 1.19 9.59
N VAL A 115 7.73 0.26 9.75
CA VAL A 115 6.66 0.00 8.79
C VAL A 115 5.30 0.54 9.23
N ARG A 116 5.22 1.13 10.42
CA ARG A 116 3.97 1.74 10.89
C ARG A 116 3.67 2.97 10.04
N PRO A 117 2.49 3.04 9.41
CA PRO A 117 2.08 4.22 8.67
C PRO A 117 2.14 5.47 9.56
N ASN A 118 2.97 6.44 9.18
CA ASN A 118 3.07 7.73 9.89
C ASN A 118 2.41 8.84 9.06
N LEU A 119 1.22 9.28 9.50
CA LEU A 119 0.45 10.32 8.82
C LEU A 119 1.12 11.70 8.85
N THR A 120 2.09 11.92 9.73
CA THR A 120 2.78 13.21 9.85
C THR A 120 4.14 13.21 9.17
N SER A 121 4.59 12.11 8.55
CA SER A 121 5.88 12.08 7.87
C SER A 121 5.82 12.94 6.60
N THR A 122 6.80 13.84 6.46
CA THR A 122 7.00 14.68 5.27
C THR A 122 8.13 14.17 4.38
N ARG A 123 8.82 13.10 4.78
CA ARG A 123 9.92 12.50 4.02
C ARG A 123 9.39 11.85 2.73
N ALA A 124 10.08 12.11 1.62
CA ALA A 124 9.78 11.46 0.35
C ALA A 124 9.93 9.93 0.50
N GLY A 125 8.91 9.17 0.11
CA GLY A 125 8.86 7.71 0.24
C GLY A 125 8.10 7.19 1.47
N GLU A 126 7.97 7.99 2.53
CA GLU A 126 7.20 7.65 3.74
C GLU A 126 5.86 8.40 3.83
N LYS A 127 5.76 9.53 3.12
CA LYS A 127 4.54 10.35 3.09
C LYS A 127 3.39 9.55 2.50
N ILE A 128 2.30 9.46 3.26
CA ILE A 128 1.06 8.80 2.84
C ILE A 128 0.16 9.82 2.17
N GLU A 129 -0.22 9.55 0.93
CA GLU A 129 -1.21 10.33 0.19
C GLU A 129 -2.52 9.56 0.14
N PHE A 130 -3.65 10.26 0.18
CA PHE A 130 -4.98 9.67 0.10
C PHE A 130 -5.69 10.10 -1.17
N LEU A 131 -6.37 9.14 -1.81
CA LEU A 131 -7.21 9.40 -2.97
C LEU A 131 -8.69 9.24 -2.57
N ASP A 132 -9.45 10.32 -2.67
CA ASP A 132 -10.90 10.31 -2.44
C ASP A 132 -11.62 9.77 -3.68
N LEU A 133 -12.22 8.59 -3.56
CA LEU A 133 -12.94 7.95 -4.66
C LEU A 133 -14.33 8.56 -4.92
N ASP A 134 -14.90 9.27 -3.94
CA ASP A 134 -16.21 9.90 -4.07
C ASP A 134 -16.10 11.35 -4.52
N ALA A 135 -14.89 11.89 -4.68
CA ALA A 135 -14.68 13.21 -5.22
C ALA A 135 -15.21 13.26 -6.67
N PRO A 136 -15.90 14.34 -7.07
CA PRO A 136 -16.36 14.49 -8.44
C PRO A 136 -15.14 14.40 -9.35
N LYS A 137 -15.14 13.40 -10.26
CA LYS A 137 -14.13 13.31 -11.31
C LYS A 137 -14.18 14.64 -12.05
N LYS A 138 -13.15 15.46 -11.94
CA LYS A 138 -12.98 16.58 -12.87
C LYS A 138 -13.02 15.95 -14.26
N LYS A 139 -14.08 16.23 -15.03
CA LYS A 139 -14.09 15.96 -16.46
C LYS A 139 -12.79 16.58 -16.97
N LYS A 140 -11.89 15.76 -17.52
CA LYS A 140 -11.03 16.29 -18.57
C LYS A 140 -12.02 16.77 -19.63
N THR A 141 -12.08 18.08 -19.84
CA THR A 141 -12.61 18.64 -21.06
C THR A 141 -11.69 18.14 -22.17
N ASP A 142 -12.10 17.02 -22.77
CA ASP A 142 -11.77 16.70 -24.15
C ASP A 142 -12.66 17.59 -25.04
N GLY A 143 -12.05 18.26 -26.02
CA GLY A 143 -12.69 19.14 -27.01
C GLY A 143 -12.23 20.59 -26.85
N GLU A 144 -11.74 21.31 -27.87
CA GLU A 144 -11.89 21.17 -29.32
C GLU A 144 -10.71 21.88 -30.04
N ASP A 145 -10.21 21.27 -31.12
CA ASP A 145 -9.72 22.00 -32.30
C ASP A 145 -10.84 21.82 -33.35
N PRO A 146 -11.25 22.87 -34.08
CA PRO A 146 -10.63 23.07 -35.39
C PRO A 146 -10.46 24.54 -35.82
N GLY A 147 -9.26 24.86 -36.30
CA GLY A 147 -9.05 25.52 -37.58
C GLY A 147 -9.38 27.02 -37.74
N ASP A 148 -8.37 27.81 -38.12
CA ASP A 148 -8.54 28.85 -39.13
C ASP A 148 -7.22 29.03 -39.91
N GLU A 149 -7.28 28.78 -41.22
CA GLU A 149 -6.27 29.12 -42.20
C GLU A 149 -6.50 30.56 -42.69
N GLY A 150 -5.44 31.37 -42.78
CA GLY A 150 -5.41 32.61 -43.55
C GLY A 150 -4.44 33.62 -42.93
N GLY A 151 -3.42 34.17 -43.58
CA GLY A 151 -3.15 34.30 -45.01
C GLY A 151 -2.78 35.76 -45.29
N GLY A 152 -1.48 36.06 -45.42
CA GLY A 152 -0.89 37.27 -46.03
C GLY A 152 -1.14 38.62 -45.33
N ASP A 153 -0.41 39.71 -45.57
CA ASP A 153 0.83 40.00 -46.31
C ASP A 153 1.16 41.50 -46.03
N SER A 154 2.44 41.86 -46.20
CA SER A 154 2.98 43.20 -46.53
C SER A 154 3.00 44.37 -45.53
N GLY A 155 4.24 44.87 -45.29
CA GLY A 155 4.53 46.28 -45.63
C GLY A 155 5.53 47.07 -44.77
N GLY A 156 6.81 47.07 -45.18
CA GLY A 156 7.77 48.21 -45.14
C GLY A 156 8.30 48.68 -43.78
N GLY A 157 9.59 49.01 -43.56
CA GLY A 157 10.75 49.23 -44.43
C GLY A 157 11.72 50.21 -43.75
N SER A 158 13.03 50.06 -44.03
CA SER A 158 14.17 50.98 -43.74
C SER A 158 14.68 51.06 -42.29
N GLY A 159 15.97 50.97 -41.97
CA GLY A 159 17.16 50.96 -42.81
C GLY A 159 18.46 50.90 -41.98
N GLU A 160 19.55 50.64 -42.70
CA GLU A 160 20.96 50.96 -42.40
C GLU A 160 21.69 50.19 -41.29
N ALA A 161 22.49 49.21 -41.73
CA ALA A 161 23.85 49.01 -41.22
C ALA A 161 24.81 49.79 -42.16
N PRO A 162 25.98 50.22 -41.67
CA PRO A 162 27.12 49.33 -41.85
C PRO A 162 28.09 49.30 -40.65
N ASP A 163 28.68 48.11 -40.48
CA ASP A 163 29.94 47.87 -39.76
C ASP A 163 31.12 48.44 -40.58
N PRO A 164 32.23 48.83 -39.95
CA PRO A 164 33.47 48.17 -40.34
C PRO A 164 34.40 47.88 -39.14
N ALA A 165 34.56 46.59 -38.85
CA ALA A 165 35.77 45.78 -39.03
C ALA A 165 37.16 46.43 -38.80
N ALA A 166 38.06 45.55 -38.30
CA ALA A 166 39.50 45.63 -38.52
C ALA A 166 39.89 45.82 -39.99
#